data_AF-A0A357I421-F1
#
_entry.id   AF-A0A357I421-F1
#
_cell.length_a   1.000
_cell.length_b   1.000
_cell.length_c   1.000
_cell.angle_alpha   90.00
_cell.angle_beta   90.00
_cell.angle_gamma   90.00
#
_symmetry.space_group_name_H-M   'P 1'
#
loop_
_entity.id
_entity.type
_entity.pdbx_description
1 polymer ?
#
loop_
_entity_poly.entity_id
_entity_poly.type
_entity_poly.pdbx_seq_one_letter_code
_entity_poly.pdbx_strand_id
1 'polypeptide(L)'
;MAIQCFWLGHLWSKSYFELALQALEQFDPEKNRLDAHAIQEVFKHLHEAEAVDETRLATLEWNFLPLLDKYSGGTRPQTLYRHLAEQPEFFCEVIQAIYRSKKEVAEDEAGEQSEDQQEVDKTKASMARNAYQLLMDWNYPPGSERGDGFNGDKLKAWVASVKESCMASGHWEVASHQIGEALYYAPKDDNELWIDPVCELLDSKEDAEFRRGLRIRIFNSRGVHGFSGGKAEIELAEQWERIASLAEGKGYARLGSTLRD
;
A
#
# COMPACT_ATOMS: atom_id res chain seq x y z
N MET A 1 29.02 13.19 -3.17
CA MET A 1 30.14 12.85 -2.26
C MET A 1 29.70 12.64 -0.81
N ALA A 2 28.73 13.41 -0.27
CA ALA A 2 28.26 13.24 1.13
C ALA A 2 27.56 11.90 1.41
N ILE A 3 26.73 11.38 0.49
CA ILE A 3 26.02 10.10 0.66
C ILE A 3 26.98 8.91 0.79
N GLN A 4 28.13 8.95 0.09
CA GLN A 4 29.15 7.91 0.18
C GLN A 4 29.90 7.89 1.53
N CYS A 5 29.85 8.98 2.32
CA CYS A 5 30.51 9.05 3.62
C CYS A 5 29.75 8.27 4.71
N PHE A 6 28.47 7.96 4.50
CA PHE A 6 27.64 7.20 5.44
C PHE A 6 27.89 5.68 5.39
N TRP A 7 28.74 5.22 4.48
CA TRP A 7 29.08 3.81 4.23
C TRP A 7 29.98 3.19 5.31
N LEU A 8 30.65 4.00 6.13
CA LEU A 8 31.44 3.52 7.26
C LEU A 8 30.55 3.58 8.50
N GLY A 9 30.04 2.43 8.94
CA GLY A 9 29.10 2.24 10.07
C GLY A 9 29.50 2.83 11.42
N HIS A 10 30.58 3.59 11.49
CA HIS A 10 31.07 4.30 12.67
C HIS A 10 30.51 5.72 12.86
N LEU A 11 29.76 6.26 11.89
CA LEU A 11 29.20 7.61 11.93
C LEU A 11 27.74 7.68 12.44
N TRP A 12 27.06 6.57 12.70
CA TRP A 12 25.63 6.60 13.09
C TRP A 12 25.41 6.80 14.60
N SER A 13 25.99 7.86 15.17
CA SER A 13 25.54 8.40 16.46
C SER A 13 24.36 9.36 16.24
N LYS A 14 23.62 9.70 17.32
CA LYS A 14 22.38 10.51 17.29
C LYS A 14 22.43 11.84 16.48
N SER A 15 23.63 12.34 16.13
CA SER A 15 23.85 13.61 15.44
C SER A 15 23.82 13.57 13.90
N TYR A 16 23.64 12.40 13.27
CA TYR A 16 23.91 12.23 11.83
C TYR A 16 22.66 12.06 10.95
N PHE A 17 21.46 11.89 11.52
CA PHE A 17 20.20 11.80 10.76
C PHE A 17 19.87 13.12 10.05
N GLU A 18 20.09 14.26 10.71
CA GLU A 18 19.91 15.59 10.11
C GLU A 18 20.83 15.82 8.91
N LEU A 19 22.07 15.35 8.99
CA LEU A 19 23.02 15.42 7.87
C LEU A 19 22.58 14.51 6.71
N ALA A 20 21.99 13.35 7.01
CA ALA A 20 21.44 12.46 5.99
C ALA A 20 20.21 13.07 5.30
N LEU A 21 19.28 13.67 6.06
CA LEU A 21 18.13 14.40 5.51
C LEU A 21 18.58 15.54 4.60
N GLN A 22 19.50 16.39 5.08
CA GLN A 22 20.03 17.49 4.28
C GLN A 22 20.75 17.02 3.02
N ALA A 23 21.47 15.89 3.09
CA ALA A 23 22.14 15.31 1.93
C ALA A 23 21.16 14.81 0.88
N LEU A 24 20.01 14.24 1.28
CA LEU A 24 18.94 13.83 0.38
C LEU A 24 18.15 15.03 -0.18
N GLU A 25 17.91 16.06 0.62
CA GLU A 25 17.23 17.30 0.19
C GLU A 25 18.05 18.06 -0.86
N GLN A 26 19.38 18.03 -0.74
CA GLN A 26 20.30 18.66 -1.70
C GLN A 26 20.70 17.71 -2.85
N PHE A 27 20.21 16.48 -2.86
CA PHE A 27 20.57 15.51 -3.87
C PHE A 27 19.95 15.90 -5.21
N ASP A 28 20.84 16.21 -6.15
CA ASP A 28 20.47 16.50 -7.54
C ASP A 28 20.87 15.30 -8.41
N PRO A 29 19.91 14.56 -9.00
CA PRO A 29 20.18 13.39 -9.83
C PRO A 29 20.91 13.73 -11.15
N GLU A 30 20.88 14.97 -11.61
CA GLU A 30 21.64 15.40 -12.81
C GLU A 30 23.11 15.66 -12.50
N LYS A 31 23.42 16.04 -11.24
CA LYS A 31 24.78 16.39 -10.80
C LYS A 31 25.47 15.28 -10.00
N ASN A 32 24.71 14.33 -9.46
CA ASN A 32 25.23 13.24 -8.65
C ASN A 32 24.95 11.90 -9.35
N ARG A 33 25.94 10.99 -9.35
CA ARG A 33 25.69 9.61 -9.76
C ARG A 33 24.71 8.99 -8.77
N LEU A 34 23.56 8.56 -9.28
CA LEU A 34 22.56 7.77 -8.55
C LEU A 34 23.17 6.42 -8.16
N ASP A 35 23.45 6.25 -6.87
CA ASP A 35 23.71 4.95 -6.27
C ASP A 35 22.45 4.55 -5.49
N ALA A 36 21.57 3.79 -6.15
CA ALA A 36 20.28 3.39 -5.60
C ALA A 36 20.44 2.61 -4.29
N HIS A 37 21.46 1.76 -4.20
CA HIS A 37 21.75 1.00 -2.99
C HIS A 37 22.17 1.92 -1.83
N ALA A 38 23.03 2.91 -2.09
CA ALA A 38 23.42 3.86 -1.06
C ALA A 38 22.23 4.70 -0.56
N ILE A 39 21.33 5.12 -1.46
CA ILE A 39 20.11 5.85 -1.08
C ILE A 39 19.19 4.97 -0.23
N GLN A 40 18.99 3.71 -0.61
CA GLN A 40 18.16 2.76 0.14
C GLN A 40 18.70 2.51 1.56
N GLU A 41 20.01 2.35 1.73
CA GLU A 41 20.63 2.18 3.05
C GLU A 41 20.46 3.44 3.91
N VAL A 42 20.53 4.64 3.33
CA VAL A 42 20.23 5.87 4.07
C VAL A 42 18.78 5.88 4.55
N PHE A 43 17.80 5.55 3.70
CA PHE A 43 16.40 5.46 4.11
C PHE A 43 16.18 4.41 5.20
N LYS A 44 16.86 3.26 5.13
CA LYS A 44 16.77 2.21 6.15
C LYS A 44 17.16 2.74 7.53
N HIS A 45 18.27 3.47 7.62
CA HIS A 45 18.72 4.07 8.86
C HIS A 45 17.81 5.22 9.33
N LEU A 46 17.21 5.97 8.41
CA LEU A 46 16.23 7.01 8.74
C LEU A 46 14.94 6.42 9.30
N HIS A 47 14.49 5.24 8.82
CA HIS A 47 13.30 4.56 9.35
C HIS A 47 13.48 4.02 10.77
N GLU A 48 14.69 3.58 11.11
CA GLU A 48 15.01 3.09 12.46
C GLU A 48 15.14 4.22 13.50
N ALA A 49 15.22 5.48 13.07
CA ALA A 49 15.47 6.61 13.94
C ALA A 49 14.18 7.20 14.53
N GLU A 50 14.06 7.19 15.87
CA GLU A 50 12.87 7.73 16.57
C GLU A 50 12.72 9.26 16.51
N ALA A 51 13.80 9.99 16.23
CA ALA A 51 13.87 11.46 16.35
C ALA A 51 13.81 12.20 15.00
N VAL A 52 13.51 11.50 13.90
CA VAL A 52 13.46 12.10 12.56
C VAL A 52 12.13 12.82 12.34
N ASP A 53 12.18 13.99 11.69
CA ASP A 53 10.99 14.71 11.22
C ASP A 53 10.26 13.87 10.16
N GLU A 54 9.09 13.38 10.54
CA GLU A 54 8.26 12.50 9.73
C GLU A 54 7.74 13.17 8.45
N THR A 55 7.44 14.47 8.50
CA THR A 55 6.96 15.23 7.33
C THR A 55 8.07 15.39 6.30
N ARG A 56 9.29 15.70 6.76
CA ARG A 56 10.47 15.74 5.88
C ARG A 56 10.77 14.36 5.28
N LEU A 57 10.71 13.31 6.10
CA LEU A 57 10.97 11.94 5.64
C LEU A 57 9.94 11.47 4.61
N ALA A 58 8.65 11.74 4.82
CA ALA A 58 7.61 11.42 3.84
C ALA A 58 7.80 12.16 2.51
N THR A 59 8.21 13.44 2.56
CA THR A 59 8.53 14.23 1.36
C THR A 59 9.70 13.63 0.59
N LEU A 60 10.75 13.20 1.31
CA LEU A 60 11.90 12.53 0.70
C LEU A 60 11.51 11.17 0.12
N GLU A 61 10.76 10.34 0.85
CA GLU A 61 10.26 9.07 0.33
C GLU A 61 9.45 9.25 -0.94
N TRP A 62 8.62 10.29 -1.03
CA TRP A 62 7.84 10.59 -2.22
C TRP A 62 8.73 10.94 -3.43
N ASN A 63 9.73 11.78 -3.21
CA ASN A 63 10.67 12.20 -4.25
C ASN A 63 11.54 11.04 -4.76
N PHE A 64 11.91 10.13 -3.86
CA PHE A 64 12.75 8.96 -4.16
C PHE A 64 11.95 7.67 -4.39
N LEU A 65 10.61 7.75 -4.49
CA LEU A 65 9.74 6.58 -4.58
C LEU A 65 10.12 5.60 -5.70
N PRO A 66 10.54 6.02 -6.91
CA PRO A 66 10.99 5.09 -7.95
C PRO A 66 12.20 4.23 -7.57
N LEU A 67 12.96 4.62 -6.54
CA LEU A 67 14.10 3.86 -6.00
C LEU A 67 13.74 3.02 -4.77
N LEU A 68 12.55 3.21 -4.20
CA LEU A 68 12.06 2.51 -3.00
C LEU A 68 11.04 1.42 -3.36
N ASP A 69 11.06 0.93 -4.60
CA ASP A 69 10.10 -0.03 -5.12
C ASP A 69 10.30 -1.45 -4.56
N LYS A 70 9.28 -2.31 -4.68
CA LYS A 70 9.38 -3.70 -4.18
C LYS A 70 10.39 -4.58 -4.94
N TYR A 71 10.81 -4.21 -6.14
CA TYR A 71 11.61 -5.04 -7.03
C TYR A 71 13.12 -4.76 -6.92
N SER A 72 13.49 -3.60 -6.39
CA SER A 72 14.88 -3.20 -6.17
C SER A 72 15.56 -3.95 -5.03
N GLY A 73 14.84 -4.83 -4.30
CA GLY A 73 15.37 -5.63 -3.20
C GLY A 73 15.81 -4.82 -1.99
N GLY A 74 15.49 -3.52 -1.96
CA GLY A 74 15.92 -2.56 -0.95
C GLY A 74 14.79 -2.04 -0.06
N THR A 75 15.03 -0.88 0.53
CA THR A 75 14.16 -0.21 1.50
C THR A 75 12.85 0.27 0.88
N ARG A 76 11.72 -0.01 1.55
CA ARG A 76 10.38 0.44 1.17
C ARG A 76 10.04 1.80 1.79
N PRO A 77 9.10 2.59 1.23
CA PRO A 77 8.67 3.86 1.79
C PRO A 77 7.76 3.65 3.02
N GLN A 78 8.36 3.27 4.15
CA GLN A 78 7.62 2.88 5.36
C GLN A 78 6.77 4.04 5.91
N THR A 79 7.24 5.27 5.78
CA THR A 79 6.52 6.45 6.27
C THR A 79 5.27 6.69 5.43
N LEU A 80 5.37 6.66 4.10
CA LEU A 80 4.22 6.82 3.21
C LEU A 80 3.21 5.67 3.33
N TYR A 81 3.67 4.43 3.50
CA TYR A 81 2.76 3.30 3.75
C TYR A 81 1.98 3.45 5.06
N ARG A 82 2.64 3.97 6.09
CA ARG A 82 1.98 4.28 7.36
C ARG A 82 1.03 5.46 7.21
N HIS A 83 1.39 6.51 6.47
CA HIS A 83 0.47 7.62 6.17
C HIS A 83 -0.79 7.13 5.45
N LEU A 84 -0.68 6.22 4.48
CA LEU A 84 -1.85 5.60 3.86
C LEU A 84 -2.74 4.86 4.87
N ALA A 85 -2.16 4.20 5.87
CA ALA A 85 -2.89 3.41 6.86
C ALA A 85 -3.45 4.23 8.05
N GLU A 86 -2.82 5.37 8.36
CA GLU A 86 -3.15 6.21 9.51
C GLU A 86 -4.01 7.42 9.12
N GLN A 87 -3.88 7.93 7.90
CA GLN A 87 -4.53 9.15 7.41
C GLN A 87 -5.51 8.83 6.27
N PRO A 88 -6.82 8.67 6.56
CA PRO A 88 -7.85 8.40 5.55
C PRO A 88 -7.84 9.39 4.40
N GLU A 89 -7.59 10.67 4.68
CA GLU A 89 -7.61 11.76 3.71
C GLU A 89 -6.51 11.57 2.66
N PHE A 90 -5.30 11.21 3.09
CA PHE A 90 -4.17 10.94 2.20
C PHE A 90 -4.46 9.74 1.29
N PHE A 91 -5.04 8.66 1.82
CA PHE A 91 -5.48 7.54 1.00
C PHE A 91 -6.52 7.95 -0.04
N CYS A 92 -7.52 8.75 0.36
CA CYS A 92 -8.53 9.26 -0.57
C CYS A 92 -7.94 10.15 -1.67
N GLU A 93 -6.94 10.98 -1.36
CA GLU A 93 -6.21 11.80 -2.34
C GLU A 93 -5.46 10.92 -3.34
N VAL A 94 -4.76 9.88 -2.87
CA VAL A 94 -4.05 8.92 -3.72
C VAL A 94 -5.02 8.18 -4.64
N ILE A 95 -6.17 7.74 -4.14
CA ILE A 95 -7.20 7.08 -4.97
C ILE A 95 -7.72 8.03 -6.06
N GLN A 96 -8.05 9.27 -5.71
CA GLN A 96 -8.57 10.27 -6.64
C GLN A 96 -7.52 10.70 -7.69
N ALA A 97 -6.24 10.64 -7.36
CA ALA A 97 -5.15 10.94 -8.29
C ALA A 97 -4.95 9.83 -9.34
N ILE A 98 -5.28 8.58 -9.02
CA ILE A 98 -5.04 7.41 -9.86
C ILE A 98 -6.27 7.05 -10.69
N TYR A 99 -7.45 7.16 -10.10
CA TYR A 99 -8.70 6.66 -10.67
C TYR A 99 -9.64 7.80 -11.02
N ARG A 100 -10.33 7.68 -12.16
CA ARG A 100 -11.41 8.59 -12.53
C ARG A 100 -12.65 8.32 -11.68
N SER A 101 -13.41 9.38 -11.40
CA SER A 101 -14.65 9.25 -10.65
C SER A 101 -15.71 8.53 -11.47
N LYS A 102 -16.49 7.64 -10.85
CA LYS A 102 -17.68 7.09 -11.49
C LYS A 102 -18.73 8.15 -11.84
N LYS A 103 -18.72 9.29 -11.14
CA LYS A 103 -19.65 10.40 -11.40
C LYS A 103 -19.28 11.11 -12.70
N GLU A 104 -17.99 11.33 -12.93
CA GLU A 104 -17.47 11.89 -14.19
C GLU A 104 -17.71 10.94 -15.37
N VAL A 105 -17.48 9.64 -15.20
CA VAL A 105 -17.71 8.64 -16.25
C VAL A 105 -19.19 8.59 -16.65
N ALA A 106 -20.12 8.77 -15.70
CA ALA A 106 -21.55 8.83 -15.99
C ALA A 106 -21.98 10.12 -16.73
N GLU A 107 -21.20 11.20 -16.60
CA GLU A 107 -21.43 12.48 -17.29
C GLU A 107 -20.84 12.47 -18.71
N ASP A 108 -19.67 11.84 -18.92
CA ASP A 108 -19.04 11.68 -20.24
C ASP A 108 -19.85 10.78 -21.20
N GLU A 109 -20.58 9.78 -20.68
CA GLU A 109 -21.54 8.99 -21.48
C GLU A 109 -22.76 9.83 -21.93
N ALA A 110 -22.93 11.05 -21.39
CA ALA A 110 -24.04 11.97 -21.68
C ALA A 110 -23.66 13.22 -22.52
N GLY A 111 -22.37 13.47 -22.84
CA GLY A 111 -22.01 14.51 -23.82
C GLY A 111 -20.58 15.07 -23.78
N GLU A 112 -19.94 15.05 -24.97
CA GLU A 112 -18.83 15.88 -25.48
C GLU A 112 -17.58 16.12 -24.61
N GLN A 113 -16.53 15.34 -24.92
CA GLN A 113 -15.16 15.60 -24.47
C GLN A 113 -14.56 16.83 -25.16
N SER A 114 -13.91 17.70 -24.38
CA SER A 114 -13.08 18.80 -24.91
C SER A 114 -11.59 18.45 -24.87
N GLU A 115 -10.95 18.57 -26.03
CA GLU A 115 -9.52 18.36 -26.27
C GLU A 115 -8.74 19.64 -25.92
N ASP A 116 -8.18 19.77 -24.72
CA ASP A 116 -7.21 20.84 -24.44
C ASP A 116 -6.35 20.58 -23.19
N GLN A 117 -5.52 19.53 -23.17
CA GLN A 117 -4.73 19.17 -21.96
C GLN A 117 -3.35 18.52 -22.22
N GLN A 118 -2.52 19.01 -23.16
CA GLN A 118 -1.26 18.30 -23.47
C GLN A 118 -0.02 18.66 -22.61
N GLU A 119 0.06 19.84 -21.97
CA GLU A 119 1.26 20.23 -21.17
C GLU A 119 1.08 20.11 -19.65
N VAL A 120 -0.16 20.25 -19.15
CA VAL A 120 -0.55 19.94 -17.75
C VAL A 120 -0.46 18.43 -17.47
N ASP A 121 -0.32 17.63 -18.52
CA ASP A 121 -0.38 16.17 -18.52
C ASP A 121 0.87 15.51 -17.91
N LYS A 122 2.08 16.04 -18.13
CA LYS A 122 3.32 15.33 -17.74
C LYS A 122 3.57 15.32 -16.23
N THR A 123 3.35 16.45 -15.56
CA THR A 123 3.52 16.54 -14.09
C THR A 123 2.42 15.76 -13.38
N LYS A 124 1.17 15.88 -13.84
CA LYS A 124 0.05 15.05 -13.36
C LYS A 124 0.29 13.56 -13.61
N ALA A 125 0.79 13.17 -14.77
CA ALA A 125 1.12 11.78 -15.11
C ALA A 125 2.26 11.23 -14.24
N SER A 126 3.29 12.03 -13.94
CA SER A 126 4.38 11.62 -13.04
C SER A 126 3.87 11.42 -11.61
N MET A 127 3.01 12.32 -11.11
CA MET A 127 2.40 12.19 -9.79
C MET A 127 1.47 10.97 -9.72
N ALA A 128 0.63 10.76 -10.74
CA ALA A 128 -0.26 9.60 -10.82
C ALA A 128 0.53 8.29 -10.90
N ARG A 129 1.67 8.26 -11.60
CA ARG A 129 2.55 7.09 -11.64
C ARG A 129 3.15 6.77 -10.27
N ASN A 130 3.62 7.80 -9.54
CA ASN A 130 4.14 7.62 -8.19
C ASN A 130 3.04 7.17 -7.23
N ALA A 131 1.87 7.80 -7.26
CA ALA A 131 0.70 7.40 -6.48
C ALA A 131 0.31 5.94 -6.75
N TYR A 132 0.27 5.55 -8.03
CA TYR A 132 -0.02 4.18 -8.44
C TYR A 132 1.02 3.20 -7.90
N GLN A 133 2.31 3.52 -8.03
CA GLN A 133 3.38 2.67 -7.48
C GLN A 133 3.26 2.53 -5.96
N LEU A 134 3.03 3.63 -5.25
CA LEU A 134 2.86 3.64 -3.80
C LEU A 134 1.71 2.70 -3.39
N LEU A 135 0.56 2.83 -4.04
CA LEU A 135 -0.63 2.05 -3.73
C LEU A 135 -0.48 0.57 -4.08
N MET A 136 0.13 0.23 -5.22
CA MET A 136 0.28 -1.15 -5.67
C MET A 136 1.23 -1.98 -4.79
N ASP A 137 2.26 -1.31 -4.24
CA ASP A 137 3.25 -1.91 -3.36
C ASP A 137 2.88 -1.77 -1.87
N TRP A 138 1.79 -1.07 -1.56
CA TRP A 138 1.30 -0.88 -0.20
C TRP A 138 0.96 -2.20 0.48
N ASN A 139 1.57 -2.44 1.63
CA ASN A 139 1.43 -3.66 2.39
C ASN A 139 1.33 -3.45 3.91
N TYR A 140 0.95 -2.23 4.30
CA TYR A 140 0.76 -1.84 5.69
C TYR A 140 -0.73 -1.54 5.91
N PRO A 141 -1.55 -2.52 6.30
CA PRO A 141 -3.00 -2.36 6.29
C PRO A 141 -3.45 -1.35 7.36
N PRO A 142 -4.58 -0.66 7.14
CA PRO A 142 -5.18 0.21 8.15
C PRO A 142 -5.48 -0.57 9.43
N GLY A 143 -5.27 0.07 10.57
CA GLY A 143 -5.34 -0.57 11.90
C GLY A 143 -4.03 -1.18 12.39
N SER A 144 -2.99 -1.27 11.54
CA SER A 144 -1.64 -1.65 11.99
C SER A 144 -1.04 -0.58 12.90
N GLU A 145 -0.26 -1.01 13.90
CA GLU A 145 0.48 -0.15 14.81
C GLU A 145 2.00 -0.36 14.64
N ARG A 146 2.84 0.50 15.23
CA ARG A 146 4.30 0.29 15.19
C ARG A 146 4.65 -1.03 15.89
N GLY A 147 5.39 -1.91 15.19
CA GLY A 147 5.64 -3.29 15.61
C GLY A 147 4.61 -4.25 15.04
N ASP A 148 4.28 -5.30 15.80
CA ASP A 148 3.34 -6.35 15.37
C ASP A 148 1.89 -6.14 15.91
N GLY A 149 1.59 -4.91 16.37
CA GLY A 149 0.30 -4.56 16.93
C GLY A 149 -0.76 -4.30 15.86
N PHE A 150 -2.01 -4.64 16.16
CA PHE A 150 -3.16 -4.32 15.30
C PHE A 150 -4.39 -3.97 16.11
N ASN A 151 -5.08 -2.90 15.69
CA ASN A 151 -6.24 -2.35 16.37
C ASN A 151 -7.47 -2.35 15.44
N GLY A 152 -8.41 -3.25 15.73
CA GLY A 152 -9.65 -3.40 14.97
C GLY A 152 -10.56 -2.17 14.99
N ASP A 153 -10.57 -1.41 16.08
CA ASP A 153 -11.39 -0.19 16.18
C ASP A 153 -10.81 0.94 15.31
N LYS A 154 -9.46 1.05 15.27
CA LYS A 154 -8.79 1.97 14.32
C LYS A 154 -9.07 1.59 12.88
N LEU A 155 -9.03 0.30 12.53
CA LEU A 155 -9.43 -0.17 11.20
C LEU A 155 -10.86 0.27 10.86
N LYS A 156 -11.83 0.00 11.75
CA LYS A 156 -13.24 0.34 11.53
C LYS A 156 -13.45 1.84 11.35
N ALA A 157 -12.84 2.65 12.21
CA ALA A 157 -12.93 4.11 12.14
C ALA A 157 -12.30 4.66 10.84
N TRP A 158 -11.12 4.15 10.48
CA TRP A 158 -10.42 4.55 9.25
C TRP A 158 -11.26 4.22 8.01
N VAL A 159 -11.81 3.00 7.92
CA VAL A 159 -12.65 2.58 6.77
C VAL A 159 -13.93 3.41 6.67
N ALA A 160 -14.55 3.76 7.80
CA ALA A 160 -15.74 4.60 7.81
C ALA A 160 -15.46 6.00 7.24
N SER A 161 -14.33 6.60 7.62
CA SER A 161 -13.89 7.90 7.09
C SER A 161 -13.62 7.85 5.58
N VAL A 162 -12.89 6.82 5.11
CA VAL A 162 -12.65 6.62 3.68
C VAL A 162 -13.96 6.41 2.92
N LYS A 163 -14.91 5.64 3.49
CA LYS A 163 -16.23 5.40 2.88
C LYS A 163 -16.99 6.69 2.64
N GLU A 164 -17.05 7.56 3.64
CA GLU A 164 -17.72 8.87 3.51
C GLU A 164 -17.11 9.70 2.38
N SER A 165 -15.79 9.90 2.40
CA SER A 165 -15.06 10.71 1.42
C SER A 165 -15.11 10.14 0.00
N CYS A 166 -14.94 8.83 -0.16
CA CYS A 166 -14.94 8.18 -1.47
C CYS A 166 -16.35 8.00 -2.04
N MET A 167 -17.39 7.91 -1.22
CA MET A 167 -18.78 7.97 -1.71
C MET A 167 -19.11 9.37 -2.24
N ALA A 168 -18.66 10.41 -1.54
CA ALA A 168 -18.83 11.80 -1.98
C ALA A 168 -18.10 12.08 -3.31
N SER A 169 -16.88 11.58 -3.48
CA SER A 169 -16.09 11.77 -4.72
C SER A 169 -16.40 10.77 -5.84
N GLY A 170 -17.15 9.68 -5.58
CA GLY A 170 -17.48 8.67 -6.58
C GLY A 170 -16.40 7.60 -6.82
N HIS A 171 -15.53 7.38 -5.84
CA HIS A 171 -14.40 6.43 -5.89
C HIS A 171 -14.54 5.24 -4.94
N TRP A 172 -15.67 5.10 -4.22
CA TRP A 172 -15.81 4.11 -3.15
C TRP A 172 -15.54 2.67 -3.60
N GLU A 173 -16.06 2.24 -4.74
CA GLU A 173 -15.87 0.87 -5.23
C GLU A 173 -14.38 0.53 -5.45
N VAL A 174 -13.62 1.46 -5.99
CA VAL A 174 -12.18 1.25 -6.22
C VAL A 174 -11.41 1.34 -4.91
N ALA A 175 -11.80 2.26 -4.02
CA ALA A 175 -11.23 2.36 -2.68
C ALA A 175 -11.44 1.07 -1.87
N SER A 176 -12.66 0.53 -1.82
CA SER A 176 -12.96 -0.70 -1.09
C SER A 176 -12.27 -1.92 -1.68
N HIS A 177 -12.11 -2.00 -3.00
CA HIS A 177 -11.26 -2.99 -3.65
C HIS A 177 -9.82 -2.93 -3.14
N GLN A 178 -9.21 -1.74 -3.12
CA GLN A 178 -7.82 -1.57 -2.70
C GLN A 178 -7.62 -1.81 -1.20
N ILE A 179 -8.60 -1.46 -0.38
CA ILE A 179 -8.61 -1.83 1.04
C ILE A 179 -8.63 -3.36 1.18
N GLY A 180 -9.46 -4.06 0.39
CA GLY A 180 -9.50 -5.52 0.35
C GLY A 180 -8.14 -6.15 0.03
N GLU A 181 -7.42 -5.59 -0.96
CA GLU A 181 -6.06 -6.02 -1.27
C GLU A 181 -5.08 -5.79 -0.11
N ALA A 182 -5.15 -4.63 0.56
CA ALA A 182 -4.26 -4.31 1.68
C ALA A 182 -4.48 -5.23 2.88
N LEU A 183 -5.73 -5.61 3.17
CA LEU A 183 -6.08 -6.49 4.29
C LEU A 183 -5.49 -7.90 4.17
N TYR A 184 -5.03 -8.32 2.98
CA TYR A 184 -4.25 -9.55 2.84
C TYR A 184 -3.04 -9.60 3.80
N TYR A 185 -2.39 -8.45 4.02
CA TYR A 185 -1.22 -8.31 4.88
C TYR A 185 -1.57 -8.13 6.37
N ALA A 186 -2.85 -8.11 6.73
CA ALA A 186 -3.25 -7.98 8.12
C ALA A 186 -2.89 -9.26 8.92
N PRO A 187 -2.76 -9.16 10.25
CA PRO A 187 -2.37 -10.28 11.09
C PRO A 187 -3.32 -11.48 10.95
N LYS A 188 -2.73 -12.67 11.03
CA LYS A 188 -3.43 -13.96 11.01
C LYS A 188 -3.20 -14.68 12.34
N ASP A 189 -4.15 -15.51 12.73
CA ASP A 189 -4.03 -16.42 13.86
C ASP A 189 -3.17 -17.65 13.50
N ASP A 190 -2.96 -18.54 14.48
CA ASP A 190 -2.15 -19.76 14.31
C ASP A 190 -2.67 -20.70 13.21
N ASN A 191 -3.91 -20.52 12.74
CA ASN A 191 -4.52 -21.30 11.67
C ASN A 191 -4.48 -20.60 10.31
N GLU A 192 -3.68 -19.54 10.17
CA GLU A 192 -3.57 -18.71 8.95
C GLU A 192 -4.85 -17.96 8.57
N LEU A 193 -5.86 -17.93 9.43
CA LEU A 193 -7.05 -17.11 9.23
C LEU A 193 -6.80 -15.70 9.79
N TRP A 194 -7.27 -14.66 9.12
CA TRP A 194 -7.16 -13.30 9.64
C TRP A 194 -7.85 -13.16 11.01
N ILE A 195 -7.37 -12.22 11.82
CA ILE A 195 -8.00 -11.89 13.10
C ILE A 195 -9.44 -11.41 12.93
N ASP A 196 -10.27 -11.64 13.96
CA ASP A 196 -11.71 -11.42 13.90
C ASP A 196 -12.13 -10.02 13.38
N PRO A 197 -11.50 -8.88 13.76
CA PRO A 197 -11.88 -7.58 13.22
C PRO A 197 -11.72 -7.44 11.70
N VAL A 198 -10.73 -8.15 11.13
CA VAL A 198 -10.47 -8.17 9.68
C VAL A 198 -11.48 -9.09 9.00
N CYS A 199 -11.74 -10.28 9.57
CA CYS A 199 -12.76 -11.19 9.08
C CYS A 199 -14.16 -10.57 9.09
N GLU A 200 -14.52 -9.82 10.14
CA GLU A 200 -15.80 -9.09 10.23
C GLU A 200 -15.96 -8.09 9.07
N LEU A 201 -14.91 -7.32 8.77
CA LEU A 201 -14.92 -6.36 7.67
C LEU A 201 -15.02 -7.08 6.31
N LEU A 202 -14.22 -8.13 6.12
CA LEU A 202 -14.22 -8.93 4.90
C LEU A 202 -15.53 -9.70 4.71
N ASP A 203 -16.25 -10.10 5.76
CA ASP A 203 -17.56 -10.79 5.65
C ASP A 203 -18.73 -9.83 5.44
N SER A 204 -18.48 -8.51 5.47
CA SER A 204 -19.51 -7.48 5.37
C SER A 204 -20.45 -7.70 4.18
N LYS A 205 -21.76 -7.69 4.44
CA LYS A 205 -22.78 -7.81 3.39
C LYS A 205 -22.82 -6.58 2.48
N GLU A 206 -22.43 -5.42 2.99
CA GLU A 206 -22.62 -4.13 2.32
C GLU A 206 -21.67 -3.92 1.15
N ASP A 207 -20.50 -4.57 1.18
CA ASP A 207 -19.48 -4.35 0.17
C ASP A 207 -18.75 -5.66 -0.17
N ALA A 208 -18.98 -6.13 -1.40
CA ALA A 208 -18.32 -7.31 -1.92
C ALA A 208 -16.92 -7.03 -2.49
N GLU A 209 -16.58 -5.76 -2.72
CA GLU A 209 -15.29 -5.39 -3.31
C GLU A 209 -14.12 -5.61 -2.34
N PHE A 210 -14.33 -5.52 -1.02
CA PHE A 210 -13.30 -5.95 -0.06
C PHE A 210 -12.86 -7.40 -0.30
N ARG A 211 -13.83 -8.31 -0.50
CA ARG A 211 -13.57 -9.73 -0.77
C ARG A 211 -12.96 -9.93 -2.14
N ARG A 212 -13.43 -9.18 -3.14
CA ARG A 212 -12.87 -9.24 -4.50
C ARG A 212 -11.41 -8.80 -4.52
N GLY A 213 -11.08 -7.68 -3.88
CA GLY A 213 -9.71 -7.21 -3.73
C GLY A 213 -8.83 -8.22 -2.99
N LEU A 214 -9.30 -8.75 -1.86
CA LEU A 214 -8.59 -9.79 -1.13
C LEU A 214 -8.26 -10.99 -2.02
N ARG A 215 -9.26 -11.51 -2.75
CA ARG A 215 -9.09 -12.63 -3.67
C ARG A 215 -8.05 -12.32 -4.75
N ILE A 216 -8.13 -11.15 -5.38
CA ILE A 216 -7.13 -10.71 -6.37
C ILE A 216 -5.73 -10.68 -5.76
N ARG A 217 -5.58 -10.14 -4.55
CA ARG A 217 -4.27 -10.12 -3.87
C ARG A 217 -3.77 -11.52 -3.53
N ILE A 218 -4.63 -12.44 -3.10
CA ILE A 218 -4.28 -13.85 -2.87
C ILE A 218 -3.70 -14.45 -4.16
N PHE A 219 -4.39 -14.32 -5.29
CA PHE A 219 -3.89 -14.84 -6.58
C PHE A 219 -2.57 -14.18 -6.99
N ASN A 220 -2.47 -12.86 -6.88
CA ASN A 220 -1.27 -12.10 -7.27
C ASN A 220 -0.07 -12.39 -6.36
N SER A 221 -0.30 -12.74 -5.09
CA SER A 221 0.76 -13.06 -4.12
C SER A 221 1.55 -14.31 -4.49
N ARG A 222 0.97 -15.22 -5.30
CA ARG A 222 1.64 -16.43 -5.80
C ARG A 222 2.84 -16.09 -6.70
N GLY A 223 2.79 -14.96 -7.41
CA GLY A 223 3.82 -14.57 -8.36
C GLY A 223 3.97 -15.53 -9.55
N VAL A 224 5.13 -15.48 -10.19
CA VAL A 224 5.46 -16.32 -11.34
C VAL A 224 5.68 -17.76 -10.88
N HIS A 225 4.89 -18.68 -11.40
CA HIS A 225 5.01 -20.11 -11.13
C HIS A 225 5.16 -20.89 -12.44
N GLY A 226 5.90 -21.99 -12.37
CA GLY A 226 6.12 -22.91 -13.48
C GLY A 226 5.20 -24.12 -13.45
N PHE A 227 5.37 -25.00 -14.43
CA PHE A 227 4.64 -26.28 -14.48
C PHE A 227 5.00 -27.17 -13.29
N SER A 228 3.99 -27.54 -12.49
CA SER A 228 4.11 -28.39 -11.30
C SER A 228 3.56 -29.81 -11.50
N GLY A 229 2.93 -30.08 -12.66
CA GLY A 229 2.09 -31.26 -12.87
C GLY A 229 0.78 -31.27 -12.05
N GLY A 230 0.34 -30.11 -11.56
CA GLY A 230 -0.89 -29.95 -10.78
C GLY A 230 -0.72 -30.08 -9.27
N LYS A 231 0.46 -30.46 -8.77
CA LYS A 231 0.68 -30.66 -7.33
C LYS A 231 0.54 -29.36 -6.53
N ALA A 232 1.15 -28.28 -7.02
CA ALA A 232 1.10 -26.99 -6.35
C ALA A 232 -0.33 -26.42 -6.29
N GLU A 233 -1.11 -26.66 -7.34
CA GLU A 233 -2.52 -26.26 -7.42
C GLU A 233 -3.37 -27.04 -6.42
N ILE A 234 -3.14 -28.34 -6.26
CA ILE A 234 -3.81 -29.17 -5.27
C ILE A 234 -3.47 -28.72 -3.85
N GLU A 235 -2.18 -28.50 -3.55
CA GLU A 235 -1.74 -28.05 -2.21
C GLU A 235 -2.35 -26.68 -1.83
N LEU A 236 -2.39 -25.74 -2.77
CA LEU A 236 -3.05 -24.44 -2.57
C LEU A 236 -4.56 -24.59 -2.38
N ALA A 237 -5.23 -25.42 -3.18
CA ALA A 237 -6.67 -25.66 -3.03
C ALA A 237 -7.00 -26.26 -1.66
N GLU A 238 -6.21 -27.24 -1.21
CA GLU A 238 -6.37 -27.83 0.12
C GLU A 238 -6.11 -26.81 1.24
N GLN A 239 -5.11 -25.93 1.08
CA GLN A 239 -4.85 -24.86 2.04
C GLN A 239 -6.03 -23.90 2.14
N TRP A 240 -6.50 -23.37 1.02
CA TRP A 240 -7.59 -22.40 1.00
C TRP A 240 -8.93 -23.01 1.41
N GLU A 241 -9.19 -24.30 1.12
CA GLU A 241 -10.37 -24.99 1.63
C GLU A 241 -10.37 -25.11 3.17
N ARG A 242 -9.21 -25.36 3.78
CA ARG A 242 -9.08 -25.38 5.25
C ARG A 242 -9.37 -24.00 5.83
N ILE A 243 -8.77 -22.94 5.28
CA ILE A 243 -8.99 -21.56 5.77
C ILE A 243 -10.44 -21.13 5.55
N ALA A 244 -11.04 -21.49 4.41
CA ALA A 244 -12.46 -21.25 4.11
C ALA A 244 -13.38 -21.91 5.14
N SER A 245 -13.14 -23.20 5.45
CA SER A 245 -13.91 -23.95 6.44
C SER A 245 -13.79 -23.35 7.85
N LEU A 246 -12.61 -22.84 8.21
CA LEU A 246 -12.40 -22.14 9.49
C LEU A 246 -13.19 -20.82 9.53
N ALA A 247 -13.17 -20.05 8.45
CA ALA A 247 -13.94 -18.81 8.34
C ALA A 247 -15.45 -19.09 8.48
N GLU A 248 -15.98 -20.08 7.77
CA GLU A 248 -17.39 -20.52 7.88
C GLU A 248 -17.73 -21.00 9.29
N GLY A 249 -16.84 -21.77 9.93
CA GLY A 249 -17.01 -22.25 11.30
C GLY A 249 -17.08 -21.13 12.34
N LYS A 250 -16.39 -20.01 12.11
CA LYS A 250 -16.49 -18.78 12.91
C LYS A 250 -17.70 -17.89 12.54
N GLY A 251 -18.48 -18.27 11.52
CA GLY A 251 -19.66 -17.52 11.07
C GLY A 251 -19.42 -16.56 9.90
N TYR A 252 -18.21 -16.49 9.36
CA TYR A 252 -17.84 -15.63 8.23
C TYR A 252 -18.11 -16.32 6.88
N ALA A 253 -19.38 -16.57 6.59
CA ALA A 253 -19.79 -17.40 5.45
C ALA A 253 -19.45 -16.82 4.07
N ARG A 254 -19.50 -15.49 3.89
CA ARG A 254 -19.16 -14.85 2.61
C ARG A 254 -17.66 -14.84 2.37
N LEU A 255 -16.88 -14.61 3.44
CA LEU A 255 -15.43 -14.75 3.39
C LEU A 255 -15.06 -16.18 3.02
N GLY A 256 -15.60 -17.17 3.73
CA GLY A 256 -15.36 -18.59 3.44
C GLY A 256 -15.68 -18.99 2.00
N SER A 257 -16.85 -18.58 1.49
CA SER A 257 -17.20 -18.81 0.08
C SER A 257 -16.21 -18.15 -0.89
N THR A 258 -15.68 -16.98 -0.59
CA THR A 258 -14.71 -16.29 -1.46
C THR A 258 -13.35 -16.98 -1.46
N LEU A 259 -12.92 -17.54 -0.34
CA LEU A 259 -11.64 -18.23 -0.22
C LEU A 259 -11.63 -19.57 -0.97
N ARG A 260 -12.81 -20.13 -1.24
CA ARG A 260 -12.98 -21.38 -2.02
C ARG A 260 -12.95 -21.15 -3.53
N ASP A 261 -13.22 -19.92 -3.98
CA ASP A 261 -13.26 -19.51 -5.39
C ASP A 261 -11.86 -19.20 -5.97
#